data_AF-A0A7V6G1X1-F1
#
_entry.id   AF-A0A7V6G1X1-F1
#
_cell.length_a   1.000
_cell.length_b   1.000
_cell.length_c   1.000
_cell.angle_alpha   90.00
_cell.angle_beta   90.00
_cell.angle_gamma   90.00
#
_symmetry.space_group_name_H-M   'P 1'
#
loop_
_entity.id
_entity.type
_entity.pdbx_description
1 polymer ?
#
loop_
_entity_poly.entity_id
_entity_poly.type
_entity_poly.pdbx_seq_one_letter_code
_entity_poly.pdbx_strand_id
1 'polypeptide(L)' 'MNSILKAIKNYYTVYTMFLVVGSGLVSYFIDYQDMKRKKYNKEAKISKTIGTIYIFGGIILFILASFID' A
#
# COMPACT_ATOMS: atom_id res chain seq x y z
N MET A 1 22.21 1.59 -15.31
CA MET A 1 20.87 1.50 -14.70
C MET A 1 20.79 2.52 -13.56
N ASN A 2 19.73 3.36 -13.51
CA ASN A 2 19.60 4.43 -12.51
C ASN A 2 19.72 3.87 -11.08
N SER A 3 20.61 4.44 -10.25
CA SER A 3 20.88 3.99 -8.88
C SER A 3 19.61 3.90 -8.02
N ILE A 4 18.63 4.77 -8.29
CA ILE A 4 17.32 4.78 -7.63
C ILE A 4 16.53 3.49 -7.89
N LEU A 5 16.49 3.01 -9.13
CA LEU A 5 15.76 1.79 -9.50
C LEU A 5 16.38 0.55 -8.84
N LYS A 6 17.71 0.51 -8.75
CA LYS A 6 18.44 -0.58 -8.10
C LYS A 6 18.21 -0.59 -6.58
N ALA A 7 18.09 0.58 -5.95
CA ALA A 7 17.72 0.70 -4.55
C ALA A 7 16.29 0.19 -4.30
N ILE A 8 15.33 0.58 -5.14
CA ILE A 8 13.94 0.11 -5.03
C ILE A 8 13.89 -1.43 -5.12
N LYS A 9 14.58 -2.04 -6.09
CA LYS A 9 14.66 -3.51 -6.21
C LYS A 9 15.22 -4.18 -4.95
N ASN A 10 16.29 -3.63 -4.38
CA ASN A 10 16.95 -4.22 -3.21
C ASN A 10 16.11 -4.15 -1.93
N TYR A 11 15.38 -3.04 -1.73
CA TYR A 11 14.58 -2.85 -0.52
C TYR A 11 13.16 -3.38 -0.65
N TYR A 12 12.57 -3.35 -1.85
CA TYR A 12 11.18 -3.77 -2.09
C TYR A 12 11.07 -5.29 -2.31
N THR A 13 11.41 -6.03 -1.26
CA THR A 13 11.28 -7.50 -1.18
C THR A 13 9.82 -7.95 -1.02
N VAL A 14 9.60 -9.27 -1.12
CA VAL A 14 8.30 -9.91 -0.80
C VAL A 14 7.80 -9.50 0.59
N TYR A 15 8.69 -9.43 1.58
CA TYR A 15 8.34 -9.03 2.95
C TYR A 15 7.80 -7.61 3.02
N THR A 16 8.49 -6.66 2.39
CA THR A 16 8.01 -5.27 2.35
C THR A 16 6.72 -5.12 1.57
N MET A 17 6.51 -5.93 0.52
CA MET A 17 5.25 -5.96 -0.21
C MET A 17 4.10 -6.43 0.71
N PHE A 18 4.29 -7.51 1.47
CA PHE A 18 3.29 -7.94 2.45
C PHE A 18 3.01 -6.91 3.53
N LEU A 19 4.02 -6.17 4.00
CA LEU A 19 3.82 -5.07 4.97
C LEU A 19 3.00 -3.92 4.38
N VAL A 20 3.28 -3.54 3.13
CA VAL A 20 2.56 -2.46 2.44
C VAL A 20 1.12 -2.88 2.14
N VAL A 21 0.91 -4.08 1.61
CA VAL A 21 -0.43 -4.62 1.34
C VAL A 21 -1.20 -4.83 2.65
N GLY A 22 -0.54 -5.38 3.67
CA GLY A 22 -1.12 -5.62 5.00
C GLY A 22 -1.57 -4.32 5.67
N SER A 23 -0.73 -3.28 5.67
CA SER A 23 -1.13 -1.95 6.17
C SER A 23 -2.27 -1.36 5.34
N GLY A 24 -2.27 -1.53 4.02
CA GLY A 24 -3.38 -1.15 3.16
C GLY A 24 -4.71 -1.84 3.50
N LEU A 25 -4.68 -3.14 3.81
CA LEU A 25 -5.84 -3.91 4.26
C LEU A 25 -6.36 -3.40 5.61
N VAL A 26 -5.47 -3.11 6.56
CA VAL A 26 -5.85 -2.53 7.85
C VAL A 26 -6.55 -1.19 7.64
N SER A 27 -6.00 -0.28 6.84
CA SER A 27 -6.66 1.00 6.60
C SER A 27 -7.98 0.87 5.84
N TYR A 28 -8.04 -0.02 4.85
CA TYR A 28 -9.26 -0.23 4.08
C TYR A 28 -10.41 -0.83 4.91
N PHE A 29 -10.11 -1.79 5.80
CA PHE A 29 -11.15 -2.52 6.54
C PHE A 29 -11.35 -2.00 7.96
N ILE A 30 -10.27 -1.79 8.71
CA ILE A 30 -10.33 -1.44 10.14
C ILE A 30 -10.51 0.06 10.29
N ASP A 31 -9.60 0.87 9.76
CA ASP A 31 -9.64 2.33 9.94
C ASP A 31 -10.88 2.94 9.27
N TYR A 32 -11.23 2.48 8.07
CA TYR A 32 -12.48 2.88 7.40
C TYR A 32 -13.71 2.64 8.28
N GLN A 33 -13.84 1.45 8.87
CA GLN A 33 -14.98 1.10 9.70
C GLN A 33 -14.99 1.91 10.99
N ASP A 34 -13.84 2.10 11.63
CA ASP A 34 -13.72 2.90 12.85
C ASP A 34 -14.11 4.37 12.61
N MET A 35 -13.61 4.99 11.53
CA MET A 35 -13.97 6.35 11.14
C MET A 35 -15.46 6.49 10.80
N LYS A 36 -16.04 5.49 10.11
CA LYS A 36 -17.47 5.47 9.79
C LYS A 36 -18.32 5.36 11.06
N ARG A 37 -17.91 4.52 12.03
CA ARG A 37 -18.58 4.40 13.34
C ARG A 37 -18.56 5.74 14.11
N LYS A 38 -17.48 6.50 13.99
CA LYS A 38 -17.32 7.83 14.59
C LYS A 38 -18.00 8.97 13.81
N LYS A 39 -18.73 8.67 12.72
CA LYS A 39 -19.39 9.62 11.80
C LYS A 39 -18.41 10.55 11.05
N TYR A 40 -17.13 10.19 10.98
CA TYR A 40 -16.10 10.89 10.22
C TYR A 40 -16.09 10.41 8.75
N ASN A 41 -17.12 10.80 7.99
CA ASN A 41 -17.37 10.28 6.65
C ASN A 41 -16.30 10.68 5.61
N LYS A 42 -15.68 11.85 5.75
CA LYS A 42 -14.65 12.33 4.82
C LYS A 42 -13.36 11.53 5.02
N GLU A 43 -12.96 11.39 6.27
CA GLU A 43 -11.78 10.68 6.73
C GLU A 43 -11.91 9.18 6.42
N ALA A 44 -13.10 8.61 6.63
CA ALA A 44 -13.38 7.23 6.23
C ALA A 44 -13.14 7.04 4.71
N LYS A 45 -13.66 7.94 3.86
CA LYS A 45 -13.42 7.86 2.41
C LYS A 45 -11.93 7.96 2.05
N ILE A 46 -11.19 8.82 2.75
CA ILE A 46 -9.73 8.94 2.58
C ILE A 46 -9.05 7.62 2.96
N SER A 47 -9.37 7.07 4.13
CA SER A 47 -8.78 5.83 4.62
C SER A 47 -9.02 4.65 3.66
N LYS A 48 -10.25 4.51 3.14
CA LYS A 48 -10.58 3.52 2.12
C LYS A 48 -9.78 3.73 0.83
N THR A 49 -9.59 4.97 0.42
CA THR A 49 -8.84 5.32 -0.81
C THR A 49 -7.35 5.01 -0.64
N ILE A 50 -6.75 5.43 0.48
CA ILE A 50 -5.36 5.15 0.82
C ILE A 50 -5.13 3.64 0.94
N GLY A 51 -6.00 2.92 1.66
CA GLY A 51 -5.92 1.47 1.77
C GLY A 51 -5.95 0.77 0.41
N THR A 52 -6.84 1.22 -0.50
CA THR A 52 -6.89 0.73 -1.89
C THR A 52 -5.57 0.97 -2.62
N ILE A 53 -5.02 2.17 -2.52
CA ILE A 53 -3.74 2.53 -3.16
C ILE A 53 -2.59 1.68 -2.60
N TYR A 54 -2.56 1.41 -1.30
CA TYR A 54 -1.51 0.58 -0.69
C TYR A 54 -1.61 -0.88 -1.14
N ILE A 55 -2.83 -1.43 -1.22
CA ILE A 55 -3.04 -2.81 -1.69
C ILE A 55 -2.62 -2.95 -3.16
N PHE A 56 -3.24 -2.18 -4.07
CA PHE A 56 -2.97 -2.33 -5.49
C PHE A 56 -1.59 -1.77 -5.87
N GLY A 57 -1.21 -0.62 -5.31
CA GLY A 57 0.07 0.01 -5.55
C GLY A 57 1.23 -0.84 -5.03
N GLY A 58 1.10 -1.48 -3.87
CA GLY A 58 2.13 -2.38 -3.34
C GLY A 58 2.35 -3.60 -4.24
N ILE A 59 1.27 -4.20 -4.74
CA ILE A 59 1.35 -5.33 -5.68
C ILE A 59 1.95 -4.90 -7.02
N ILE A 60 1.46 -3.81 -7.60
CA ILE A 60 1.94 -3.29 -8.90
C ILE A 60 3.41 -2.92 -8.80
N LEU A 61 3.82 -2.22 -7.72
CA LEU A 61 5.21 -1.81 -7.52
C LEU A 61 6.14 -3.02 -7.38
N PHE A 62 5.72 -4.07 -6.68
CA PHE A 62 6.49 -5.31 -6.57
C PHE A 62 6.67 -6.02 -7.92
N ILE A 63 5.61 -6.09 -8.72
CA ILE A 63 5.67 -6.63 -10.07
C ILE A 63 6.66 -5.82 -10.92
N LEU A 64 6.52 -4.49 -10.95
CA LEU A 64 7.42 -3.61 -11.68
C LEU A 64 8.87 -3.75 -11.23
N ALA A 65 9.12 -3.83 -9.92
CA ALA A 65 10.46 -4.01 -9.36
C ALA A 65 11.09 -5.35 -9.78
N SER A 66 10.27 -6.38 -10.01
CA SER A 66 10.73 -7.70 -10.44
C SER A 66 11.18 -7.73 -11.90
N PHE A 67 10.72 -6.80 -12.74
CA PHE A 67 11.13 -6.68 -14.15
C PHE A 67 12.36 -5.78 -14.37
N ILE A 68 12.89 -5.16 -13.32
CA ILE A 68 14.09 -4.33 -13.40
C ILE A 68 15.31 -5.25 -13.23
N ASP A 69 16.11 -5.45 -14.28
CA ASP A 69 17.33 -6.29 -14.26
C ASP A 69 18.60 -5.54 -13.85
#